data_AF-A0A9J6FSR9-F1
#
_entry.id   AF-A0A9J6FSR9-F1
#
_cell.length_a   1.000
_cell.length_b   1.000
_cell.length_c   1.000
_cell.angle_alpha   90.00
_cell.angle_beta   90.00
_cell.angle_gamma   90.00
#
_symmetry.space_group_name_H-M   'P 1'
#
loop_
_entity.id
_entity.type
_entity.pdbx_description
1 polymer ?
#
loop_
_entity_poly.entity_id
_entity_poly.type
_entity_poly.pdbx_seq_one_letter_code
_entity_poly.pdbx_strand_id
1 'polypeptide(L)'
;MNCLHVIERNERIILIHLFKGDLSVMVHAMKTAIKKLGADVCVSETASSKRDFVQLLESIEKWDGGLKSNSVAEICDAVCFLLGQLSTSQEEGSGDCIRFLKQQVTLHLARKQRRRYSADFIVFCCLLFTISPNAYAYMRSYGSGTLPHAMTIRSVCSSYVMSPLQKHPSETFLSYITRRISDIKGDQRFATVMIDEIHIKPYFD
;
A
#
# COMPACT_ATOMS: atom_id res chain seq x y z
N MET A 1 -39.98 -21.94 -15.26
CA MET A 1 -40.28 -20.71 -14.50
C MET A 1 -39.17 -20.52 -13.49
N ASN A 2 -38.31 -19.51 -13.72
CA ASN A 2 -37.24 -19.12 -12.79
C ASN A 2 -37.83 -18.11 -11.81
N CYS A 3 -37.60 -18.30 -10.52
CA CYS A 3 -38.01 -17.31 -9.52
C CYS A 3 -36.84 -16.37 -9.30
N LEU A 4 -37.03 -15.06 -9.55
CA LEU A 4 -36.07 -14.01 -9.26
C LEU A 4 -36.58 -13.27 -8.02
N HIS A 5 -35.80 -13.29 -6.94
CA HIS A 5 -36.07 -12.44 -5.78
C HIS A 5 -34.96 -11.40 -5.66
N VAL A 6 -35.35 -10.13 -5.64
CA VAL A 6 -34.43 -9.00 -5.50
C VAL A 6 -34.61 -8.46 -4.09
N ILE A 7 -33.52 -8.39 -3.33
CA ILE A 7 -33.48 -7.73 -2.02
C ILE A 7 -32.54 -6.54 -2.15
N GLU A 8 -33.09 -5.34 -1.96
CA GLU A 8 -32.34 -4.09 -2.02
C GLU A 8 -32.20 -3.51 -0.60
N ARG A 9 -30.97 -3.37 -0.10
CA ARG A 9 -30.71 -2.87 1.25
C ARG A 9 -29.40 -2.08 1.29
N ASN A 10 -29.44 -0.83 1.78
CA ASN A 10 -28.28 0.06 1.95
C ASN A 10 -27.34 0.09 0.73
N GLU A 11 -27.88 0.37 -0.47
CA GLU A 11 -27.13 0.45 -1.75
C GLU A 11 -26.49 -0.88 -2.22
N ARG A 12 -26.78 -2.00 -1.56
CA ARG A 12 -26.36 -3.35 -1.99
C ARG A 12 -27.56 -4.10 -2.54
N ILE A 13 -27.47 -4.47 -3.83
CA ILE A 13 -28.46 -5.32 -4.50
C ILE A 13 -28.01 -6.78 -4.34
N ILE A 14 -28.82 -7.58 -3.65
CA ILE A 14 -28.67 -9.03 -3.57
C ILE A 14 -29.71 -9.66 -4.49
N LEU A 15 -29.23 -10.41 -5.49
CA LEU A 15 -30.04 -11.12 -6.47
C LEU A 15 -30.04 -12.61 -6.11
N ILE A 16 -31.22 -13.18 -5.89
CA ILE A 16 -31.36 -14.61 -5.61
C ILE A 16 -32.03 -15.27 -6.81
N HIS A 17 -31.32 -16.18 -7.45
CA HIS A 17 -31.80 -17.00 -8.56
C HIS A 17 -32.15 -18.39 -8.08
N LEU A 18 -33.36 -18.84 -8.44
CA LEU A 18 -33.84 -20.17 -8.11
C LEU A 18 -34.23 -20.93 -9.37
N PHE A 19 -33.57 -22.08 -9.56
CA PHE A 19 -33.85 -22.98 -10.67
C PHE A 19 -34.80 -24.08 -10.21
N LYS A 20 -36.04 -24.04 -10.71
CA LYS A 20 -37.14 -24.93 -10.29
C LYS A 20 -36.91 -26.40 -10.65
N GLY A 21 -35.96 -26.71 -11.55
CA GLY A 21 -35.65 -28.07 -11.98
C GLY A 21 -34.84 -28.86 -10.94
N ASP A 22 -33.82 -28.23 -10.35
CA ASP A 22 -32.81 -28.93 -9.54
C ASP A 22 -32.76 -28.41 -8.09
N LEU A 23 -33.70 -27.53 -7.69
CA LEU A 23 -33.72 -26.86 -6.38
C LEU A 23 -32.41 -26.13 -6.05
N SER A 24 -31.62 -25.78 -7.08
CA SER A 24 -30.37 -25.06 -6.91
C SER A 24 -30.65 -23.59 -6.62
N VAL A 25 -30.00 -23.09 -5.58
CA VAL A 25 -30.10 -21.70 -5.13
C VAL A 25 -28.77 -21.03 -5.41
N MET A 26 -28.79 -19.98 -6.23
CA MET A 26 -27.64 -19.12 -6.44
C MET A 26 -27.94 -17.72 -5.91
N VAL A 27 -27.14 -17.30 -4.94
CA VAL A 27 -27.19 -15.93 -4.39
C VAL A 27 -26.05 -15.15 -5.01
N HIS A 28 -26.36 -13.99 -5.56
CA HIS A 28 -25.41 -13.03 -6.09
C HIS A 28 -25.51 -11.74 -5.30
N ALA A 29 -24.37 -11.12 -4.98
CA ALA A 29 -24.36 -9.68 -4.69
C ALA A 29 -23.71 -8.97 -5.87
N MET A 30 -24.40 -7.97 -6.42
CA MET A 30 -24.01 -7.33 -7.68
C MET A 30 -23.82 -8.36 -8.82
N LYS A 31 -22.57 -8.64 -9.21
CA LYS A 31 -22.21 -9.57 -10.29
C LYS A 31 -21.52 -10.85 -9.80
N THR A 32 -21.30 -10.99 -8.49
CA THR A 32 -20.47 -12.07 -7.93
C THR A 32 -21.37 -13.08 -7.24
N ALA A 33 -21.20 -14.37 -7.57
CA ALA A 33 -21.88 -15.46 -6.87
C ALA A 33 -21.28 -15.62 -5.46
N ILE A 34 -22.14 -15.71 -4.45
CA ILE A 34 -21.77 -15.78 -3.05
C ILE A 34 -22.24 -17.11 -2.46
N LYS A 35 -21.29 -17.86 -1.90
CA LYS A 35 -21.57 -19.09 -1.15
C LYS A 35 -21.77 -18.86 0.36
N LYS A 36 -21.33 -17.71 0.87
CA LYS A 36 -21.40 -17.36 2.29
C LYS A 36 -21.60 -15.85 2.49
N LEU A 37 -22.60 -15.48 3.28
CA LEU A 37 -22.90 -14.08 3.63
C LEU A 37 -22.49 -13.84 5.09
N GLY A 38 -21.27 -13.30 5.29
CA GLY A 38 -20.69 -13.11 6.62
C GLY A 38 -20.21 -14.41 7.28
N ALA A 39 -20.04 -14.40 8.61
CA ALA A 39 -19.62 -15.58 9.36
C ALA A 39 -20.75 -16.61 9.54
N ASP A 40 -21.99 -16.12 9.61
CA ASP A 40 -23.12 -16.87 10.20
C ASP A 40 -24.15 -17.37 9.17
N VAL A 41 -24.17 -16.83 7.95
CA VAL A 41 -25.14 -17.24 6.92
C VAL A 41 -24.44 -17.99 5.80
N CYS A 42 -24.59 -19.30 5.77
CA CYS A 42 -24.14 -20.14 4.66
C CYS A 42 -25.26 -20.28 3.64
N VAL A 43 -24.96 -20.06 2.36
CA VAL A 43 -25.95 -20.25 1.28
C VAL A 43 -25.81 -21.70 0.82
N SER A 44 -26.79 -22.53 1.18
CA SER A 44 -26.84 -23.91 0.68
C SER A 44 -27.01 -23.92 -0.83
N GLU A 45 -26.16 -24.69 -1.53
CA GLU A 45 -26.20 -24.81 -2.99
C GLU A 45 -27.47 -25.50 -3.50
N THR A 46 -28.14 -26.28 -2.64
CA THR A 46 -29.42 -26.95 -2.91
C THR A 46 -30.38 -26.77 -1.73
N ALA A 47 -31.64 -26.43 -2.02
CA ALA A 47 -32.71 -26.38 -1.02
C ALA A 47 -33.45 -27.73 -0.97
N SER A 48 -33.28 -28.49 0.12
CA SER A 48 -33.96 -29.77 0.31
C SER A 48 -35.48 -29.66 0.50
N SER A 49 -35.97 -28.51 0.96
CA SER A 49 -37.40 -28.29 1.16
C SER A 49 -37.79 -26.80 1.02
N LYS A 50 -39.08 -26.55 0.80
CA LYS A 50 -39.65 -25.19 0.79
C LYS A 50 -39.44 -24.48 2.14
N ARG A 51 -39.39 -25.21 3.26
CA ARG A 51 -39.15 -24.64 4.59
C ARG A 51 -37.72 -24.13 4.73
N ASP A 52 -36.75 -24.92 4.27
CA ASP A 52 -35.33 -24.54 4.29
C ASP A 52 -35.09 -23.27 3.46
N PHE A 53 -35.81 -23.13 2.34
CA PHE A 53 -35.76 -21.93 1.52
C PHE A 53 -36.34 -20.69 2.21
N VAL A 54 -37.52 -20.82 2.83
CA VAL A 54 -38.12 -19.70 3.59
C VAL A 54 -37.22 -19.33 4.77
N GLN A 55 -36.63 -20.30 5.45
CA GLN A 55 -35.68 -20.05 6.53
C GLN A 55 -34.40 -19.37 6.05
N LEU A 56 -33.89 -19.71 4.86
CA LEU A 56 -32.77 -19.01 4.23
C LEU A 56 -33.14 -17.56 3.90
N LEU A 57 -34.31 -17.32 3.29
CA LEU A 57 -34.79 -15.97 2.98
C LEU A 57 -34.98 -15.13 4.25
N GLU A 58 -35.61 -15.69 5.28
CA GLU A 58 -35.75 -15.03 6.58
C GLU A 58 -34.40 -14.77 7.24
N SER A 59 -33.42 -15.66 7.07
CA SER A 59 -32.06 -15.47 7.61
C SER A 59 -31.33 -14.35 6.87
N ILE A 60 -31.52 -14.21 5.56
CA ILE A 60 -30.97 -13.12 4.74
C ILE A 60 -31.69 -11.79 5.06
N GLU A 61 -33.01 -11.82 5.29
CA GLU A 61 -33.80 -10.65 5.66
C GLU A 61 -33.46 -10.16 7.08
N LYS A 62 -33.26 -11.09 8.02
CA LYS A 62 -32.83 -10.82 9.41
C LYS A 62 -31.33 -10.56 9.54
N TRP A 63 -30.55 -10.82 8.49
CA TRP A 63 -29.13 -10.48 8.46
C TRP A 63 -28.99 -8.96 8.49
N ASP A 64 -28.55 -8.42 9.64
CA ASP A 64 -28.37 -6.99 9.88
C ASP A 64 -27.16 -6.39 9.16
N GLY A 65 -26.52 -7.16 8.27
CA GLY A 65 -25.27 -6.77 7.67
C GLY A 65 -24.15 -6.81 8.69
N GLY A 66 -24.08 -7.88 9.50
CA GLY A 66 -23.04 -8.20 10.48
C GLY A 66 -21.61 -8.25 9.95
N LEU A 67 -21.18 -7.25 9.18
CA LEU A 67 -19.95 -6.57 9.49
C LEU A 67 -20.19 -5.85 10.83
N LYS A 68 -20.00 -6.57 11.95
CA LYS A 68 -19.53 -5.92 13.18
C LYS A 68 -18.44 -4.97 12.72
N SER A 69 -18.66 -3.66 12.87
CA SER A 69 -17.88 -2.60 12.23
C SER A 69 -16.46 -3.08 11.93
N ASN A 70 -16.14 -3.43 10.67
CA ASN A 70 -14.80 -3.93 10.38
C ASN A 70 -13.87 -2.86 10.92
N SER A 71 -13.07 -3.20 11.93
CA SER A 71 -12.17 -2.23 12.51
C SER A 71 -11.31 -1.69 11.36
N VAL A 72 -10.94 -0.42 11.38
CA VAL A 72 -10.08 0.17 10.32
C VAL A 72 -8.84 -0.71 10.08
N ALA A 73 -8.37 -1.40 11.14
CA ALA A 73 -7.35 -2.44 11.07
C ALA A 73 -7.72 -3.62 10.16
N GLU A 74 -8.88 -4.25 10.33
CA GLU A 74 -9.33 -5.38 9.49
C GLU A 74 -9.45 -5.01 8.01
N ILE A 75 -9.91 -3.78 7.70
CA ILE A 75 -9.97 -3.29 6.32
C ILE A 75 -8.56 -3.13 5.76
N CYS A 76 -7.65 -2.51 6.52
CA CYS A 76 -6.27 -2.33 6.10
C CYS A 76 -5.51 -3.65 5.97
N ASP A 77 -5.82 -4.66 6.79
CA ASP A 77 -5.25 -6.01 6.70
C ASP A 77 -5.71 -6.72 5.42
N ALA A 78 -7.01 -6.61 5.09
CA ALA A 78 -7.54 -7.12 3.84
C ALA A 78 -6.91 -6.42 2.62
N VAL A 79 -6.73 -5.09 2.67
CA VAL A 79 -6.03 -4.34 1.62
C VAL A 79 -4.56 -4.80 1.50
N CYS A 80 -3.85 -4.99 2.61
CA CYS A 80 -2.48 -5.51 2.58
C CYS A 80 -2.39 -6.92 1.98
N PHE A 81 -3.37 -7.77 2.26
CA PHE A 81 -3.46 -9.13 1.71
C PHE A 81 -3.66 -9.08 0.18
N LEU A 82 -4.62 -8.29 -0.30
CA LEU A 82 -4.89 -8.13 -1.74
C LEU A 82 -3.68 -7.54 -2.48
N LEU A 83 -3.02 -6.53 -1.89
CA LEU A 83 -1.78 -5.98 -2.44
C LEU A 83 -0.69 -7.06 -2.52
N GLY A 84 -0.58 -7.95 -1.53
CA GLY A 84 0.35 -9.07 -1.58
C GLY A 84 0.07 -10.06 -2.71
N GLN A 85 -1.20 -10.36 -2.98
CA GLN A 85 -1.57 -11.22 -4.11
C GLN A 85 -1.28 -10.58 -5.46
N LEU A 86 -1.49 -9.26 -5.58
CA LEU A 86 -1.12 -8.51 -6.79
C LEU A 86 0.39 -8.51 -7.03
N SER A 87 1.20 -8.42 -5.97
CA SER A 87 2.66 -8.49 -6.08
C SER A 87 3.17 -9.79 -6.68
N THR A 88 2.48 -10.91 -6.43
CA THR A 88 2.87 -12.23 -6.97
C THR A 88 2.51 -12.45 -8.44
N SER A 89 1.68 -11.57 -9.01
CA SER A 89 1.06 -11.74 -10.32
C SER A 89 1.57 -10.77 -11.39
N GLN A 90 2.52 -9.87 -11.06
CA GLN A 90 2.84 -8.72 -11.92
C GLN A 90 4.30 -8.70 -12.43
N GLU A 91 4.49 -8.05 -13.58
CA GLU A 91 5.79 -7.70 -14.18
C GLU A 91 6.55 -6.63 -13.36
N GLU A 92 7.88 -6.59 -13.51
CA GLU A 92 8.85 -5.92 -12.63
C GLU A 92 8.55 -4.45 -12.24
N GLY A 93 7.80 -3.70 -13.06
CA GLY A 93 7.53 -2.27 -12.84
C GLY A 93 6.44 -1.93 -11.82
N SER A 94 5.43 -2.78 -11.61
CA SER A 94 4.33 -2.46 -10.68
C SER A 94 4.60 -2.92 -9.24
N GLY A 95 5.57 -3.82 -9.06
CA GLY A 95 5.96 -4.36 -7.76
C GLY A 95 6.37 -3.26 -6.78
N ASP A 96 7.08 -2.24 -7.25
CA ASP A 96 7.49 -1.10 -6.42
C ASP A 96 6.32 -0.20 -6.00
N CYS A 97 5.36 0.03 -6.90
CA CYS A 97 4.12 0.75 -6.57
C CYS A 97 3.32 -0.02 -5.51
N ILE A 98 3.20 -1.34 -5.65
CA ILE A 98 2.49 -2.18 -4.69
C ILE A 98 3.21 -2.19 -3.34
N ARG A 99 4.55 -2.28 -3.33
CA ARG A 99 5.38 -2.20 -2.14
C ARG A 99 5.23 -0.86 -1.43
N PHE A 100 5.21 0.24 -2.18
CA PHE A 100 4.94 1.57 -1.67
C PHE A 100 3.56 1.66 -1.02
N LEU A 101 2.50 1.20 -1.71
CA LEU A 101 1.12 1.24 -1.19
C LEU A 101 0.99 0.42 0.10
N LYS A 102 1.55 -0.78 0.14
CA LYS A 102 1.56 -1.63 1.34
C LYS A 102 2.25 -0.95 2.51
N GLN A 103 3.37 -0.25 2.24
CA GLN A 103 4.06 0.53 3.25
C GLN A 103 3.22 1.73 3.74
N GLN A 104 2.50 2.44 2.85
CA GLN A 104 1.60 3.54 3.24
C GLN A 104 0.47 3.06 4.14
N VAL A 105 -0.17 1.92 3.83
CA VAL A 105 -1.23 1.33 4.68
C VAL A 105 -0.66 0.97 6.06
N THR A 106 0.52 0.35 6.11
CA THR A 106 1.19 0.01 7.37
C THR A 106 1.50 1.25 8.21
N LEU A 107 1.99 2.32 7.59
CA LEU A 107 2.29 3.59 8.26
C LEU A 107 1.04 4.34 8.73
N HIS A 108 -0.08 4.14 8.04
CA HIS A 108 -1.38 4.70 8.41
C HIS A 108 -1.92 4.05 9.68
N LEU A 109 -1.82 2.72 9.78
CA LEU A 109 -2.20 1.95 10.98
C LEU A 109 -1.27 2.20 12.17
N ALA A 110 0.01 2.52 11.90
CA ALA A 110 0.96 2.79 12.95
C ALA A 110 0.64 4.10 13.71
N ARG A 111 0.64 4.02 15.05
CA ARG A 111 0.60 5.21 15.92
C ARG A 111 1.72 6.16 15.50
N LYS A 112 1.47 7.48 15.51
CA LYS A 112 2.43 8.52 15.03
C LYS A 112 3.86 8.34 15.57
N GLN A 113 4.01 7.92 16.83
CA GLN A 113 5.30 7.70 17.50
C GLN A 113 6.01 6.39 17.14
N ARG A 114 5.32 5.44 16.50
CA ARG A 114 5.86 4.11 16.12
C ARG A 114 6.02 3.93 14.61
N ARG A 115 5.89 5.00 13.83
CA ARG A 115 6.08 4.96 12.38
C ARG A 115 7.56 4.67 12.07
N ARG A 116 7.83 3.47 11.59
CA ARG A 116 9.14 3.06 11.07
C ARG A 116 9.10 3.09 9.56
N TYR A 117 9.95 3.91 8.98
CA TYR A 117 10.12 4.02 7.54
C TYR A 117 11.19 3.03 7.09
N SER A 118 10.96 2.34 5.98
CA SER A 118 12.01 1.54 5.32
C SER A 118 13.13 2.44 4.80
N ALA A 119 14.34 1.89 4.66
CA ALA A 119 15.49 2.61 4.12
C ALA A 119 15.21 3.14 2.70
N ASP A 120 14.65 2.29 1.82
CA ASP A 120 14.28 2.66 0.45
C ASP A 120 13.31 3.84 0.41
N PHE A 121 12.31 3.85 1.30
CA PHE A 121 11.35 4.94 1.37
C PHE A 121 11.96 6.24 1.91
N ILE A 122 12.89 6.14 2.86
CA ILE A 122 13.65 7.30 3.33
C ILE A 122 14.51 7.87 2.19
N VAL A 123 15.22 7.02 1.44
CA VAL A 123 16.02 7.44 0.28
C VAL A 123 15.14 8.14 -0.75
N PHE A 124 13.98 7.56 -1.09
CA PHE A 124 13.00 8.19 -1.97
C PHE A 124 12.57 9.57 -1.45
N CYS A 125 12.24 9.69 -0.16
CA CYS A 125 11.84 10.96 0.43
C CYS A 125 12.97 11.99 0.43
N CYS A 126 14.22 11.57 0.67
CA CYS A 126 15.39 12.44 0.59
C CYS A 126 15.61 12.96 -0.83
N LEU A 127 15.52 12.08 -1.84
CA LEU A 127 15.64 12.48 -3.26
C LEU A 127 14.55 13.49 -3.62
N LEU A 128 13.30 13.20 -3.26
CA LEU A 128 12.15 14.06 -3.54
C LEU A 128 12.28 15.44 -2.88
N PHE A 129 12.73 15.45 -1.61
CA PHE A 129 12.98 16.68 -0.87
C PHE A 129 14.12 17.51 -1.47
N THR A 130 15.19 16.85 -1.93
CA THR A 130 16.34 17.52 -2.57
C THR A 130 15.97 18.13 -3.92
N ILE A 131 15.15 17.44 -4.72
CA ILE A 131 14.69 17.93 -6.03
C ILE A 131 13.75 19.13 -5.86
N SER A 132 12.77 19.02 -4.96
CA SER A 132 11.81 20.11 -4.71
C SER A 132 11.27 20.08 -3.28
N PRO A 133 11.81 20.91 -2.37
CA PRO A 133 11.30 21.04 -1.02
C PRO A 133 9.83 21.49 -0.97
N ASN A 134 9.43 22.34 -1.93
CA ASN A 134 8.07 22.88 -2.00
C ASN A 134 7.05 21.81 -2.41
N ALA A 135 7.37 21.00 -3.44
CA ALA A 135 6.51 19.88 -3.83
C ALA A 135 6.40 18.86 -2.69
N TYR A 136 7.52 18.59 -2.00
CA TYR A 136 7.54 17.71 -0.83
C TYR A 136 6.63 18.21 0.29
N ALA A 137 6.73 19.50 0.62
CA ALA A 137 5.88 20.14 1.63
C ALA A 137 4.39 20.05 1.26
N TYR A 138 4.06 20.29 -0.01
CA TYR A 138 2.71 20.17 -0.53
C TYR A 138 2.15 18.75 -0.41
N MET A 139 2.89 17.74 -0.88
CA MET A 139 2.48 16.34 -0.78
C MET A 139 2.27 15.90 0.68
N ARG A 140 3.11 16.40 1.59
CA ARG A 140 2.97 16.16 3.03
C ARG A 140 1.72 16.81 3.61
N SER A 141 1.42 18.06 3.25
CA SER A 141 0.25 18.79 3.79
C SER A 141 -1.08 18.29 3.23
N TYR A 142 -1.11 17.82 1.98
CA TYR A 142 -2.32 17.33 1.32
C TYR A 142 -2.82 16.00 1.91
N GLY A 143 -2.00 15.31 2.72
CA GLY A 143 -2.43 14.14 3.49
C GLY A 143 -2.60 12.85 2.66
N SER A 144 -2.21 12.85 1.38
CA SER A 144 -2.29 11.67 0.51
C SER A 144 -1.32 10.55 0.90
N GLY A 145 -0.27 10.85 1.68
CA GLY A 145 0.71 9.87 2.13
C GLY A 145 1.33 10.19 3.49
N THR A 146 1.73 9.16 4.22
CA THR A 146 2.46 9.30 5.48
C THR A 146 3.95 9.49 5.18
N LEU A 147 4.32 10.74 4.92
CA LEU A 147 5.69 11.15 4.63
C LEU A 147 6.49 11.47 5.92
N PRO A 148 7.83 11.31 5.93
CA PRO A 148 8.73 11.79 6.99
C PRO A 148 8.74 13.32 7.14
N HIS A 149 8.94 13.82 8.35
CA HIS A 149 9.05 15.28 8.55
C HIS A 149 10.33 15.81 7.90
N ALA A 150 10.34 17.07 7.46
CA ALA A 150 11.54 17.69 6.91
C ALA A 150 12.73 17.63 7.89
N MET A 151 12.47 17.70 9.20
CA MET A 151 13.52 17.46 10.22
C MET A 151 14.05 16.03 10.21
N THR A 152 13.22 15.03 9.96
CA THR A 152 13.66 13.63 9.83
C THR A 152 14.55 13.45 8.60
N ILE A 153 14.16 14.04 7.47
CA ILE A 153 14.97 14.04 6.25
C ILE A 153 16.30 14.75 6.51
N ARG A 154 16.25 15.97 7.05
CA ARG A 154 17.45 16.75 7.38
C ARG A 154 18.34 16.03 8.37
N SER A 155 17.79 15.33 9.37
CA SER A 155 18.57 14.52 10.32
C SER A 155 19.36 13.42 9.59
N VAL A 156 18.69 12.64 8.73
CA VAL A 156 19.32 11.59 7.91
C VAL A 156 20.36 12.17 6.95
N CYS A 157 20.09 13.32 6.35
CA CYS A 157 21.04 14.00 5.47
C CYS A 157 22.17 14.68 6.23
N SER A 158 21.94 15.14 7.46
CA SER A 158 22.92 15.88 8.28
C SER A 158 24.00 14.99 8.87
N SER A 159 23.76 13.68 8.98
CA SER A 159 24.83 12.71 9.22
C SER A 159 25.90 12.71 8.12
N TYR A 160 25.65 13.36 6.98
CA TYR A 160 26.59 13.52 5.87
C TYR A 160 27.15 14.96 5.75
N VAL A 161 27.08 15.79 6.81
CA VAL A 161 27.67 17.14 6.77
C VAL A 161 29.16 17.05 6.41
N MET A 162 29.46 17.47 5.18
CA MET A 162 30.81 17.65 4.67
C MET A 162 31.32 19.00 5.18
N SER A 163 31.93 19.01 6.37
CA SER A 163 32.67 20.19 6.82
C SER A 163 34.01 20.22 6.11
N PRO A 164 34.39 21.32 5.43
CA PRO A 164 35.71 21.45 4.82
C PRO A 164 36.86 21.47 5.85
N LEU A 165 36.54 21.72 7.13
CA LEU A 165 37.50 21.77 8.24
C LEU A 165 37.68 20.43 8.95
N GLN A 166 36.72 19.51 8.82
CA GLN A 166 36.88 18.17 9.38
C GLN A 166 37.61 17.32 8.35
N LYS A 167 38.85 16.91 8.67
CA LYS A 167 39.47 15.72 8.08
C LYS A 167 38.57 14.53 8.44
N HIS A 168 37.50 14.35 7.68
CA HIS A 168 36.74 13.11 7.72
C HIS A 168 37.75 11.98 7.44
N PRO A 169 37.74 10.89 8.22
CA PRO A 169 38.45 9.70 7.79
C PRO A 169 37.90 9.37 6.41
N SER A 170 38.80 9.20 5.44
CA SER A 170 38.56 8.85 4.04
C SER A 170 37.72 7.57 3.83
N GLU A 171 37.27 6.95 4.92
CA GLU A 171 36.47 5.74 5.01
C GLU A 171 34.99 5.89 4.66
N THR A 172 34.45 7.07 4.35
CA THR A 172 32.99 7.20 4.14
C THR A 172 32.56 7.64 2.74
N PHE A 173 33.17 8.68 2.15
CA PHE A 173 32.68 9.20 0.86
C PHE A 173 32.93 8.23 -0.31
N LEU A 174 34.15 7.69 -0.42
CA LEU A 174 34.51 6.77 -1.50
C LEU A 174 34.41 5.30 -1.10
N SER A 175 34.26 4.95 0.18
CA SER A 175 34.30 3.55 0.62
C SER A 175 33.18 2.70 0.02
N TYR A 176 32.01 3.29 -0.21
CA TYR A 176 30.94 2.62 -0.96
C TYR A 176 31.39 2.30 -2.39
N ILE A 177 31.98 3.26 -3.09
CA ILE A 177 32.51 3.09 -4.45
C ILE A 177 33.65 2.06 -4.45
N THR A 178 34.58 2.13 -3.48
CA THR A 178 35.67 1.16 -3.32
C THR A 178 35.14 -0.27 -3.12
N ARG A 179 34.06 -0.46 -2.35
CA ARG A 179 33.39 -1.76 -2.20
C ARG A 179 32.72 -2.26 -3.47
N ARG A 180 32.32 -1.34 -4.36
CA ARG A 180 31.59 -1.63 -5.61
C ARG A 180 32.48 -1.64 -6.85
N ILE A 181 33.77 -1.31 -6.72
CA ILE A 181 34.68 -1.21 -7.86
C ILE A 181 34.90 -2.56 -8.56
N SER A 182 34.72 -3.66 -7.81
CA SER A 182 34.71 -5.03 -8.35
C SER A 182 33.60 -5.26 -9.37
N ASP A 183 32.47 -4.57 -9.20
CA ASP A 183 31.26 -4.73 -10.03
C ASP A 183 31.42 -4.01 -11.38
N ILE A 184 32.43 -3.14 -11.51
CA ILE A 184 32.74 -2.36 -12.70
C ILE A 184 33.77 -3.12 -13.56
N LYS A 185 33.49 -3.26 -14.86
CA LYS A 185 34.39 -3.90 -15.83
C LYS A 185 35.69 -3.09 -15.98
N GLY A 186 36.80 -3.75 -16.30
CA GLY A 186 38.14 -3.12 -16.31
C GLY A 186 38.25 -1.90 -17.24
N ASP A 187 37.56 -1.92 -18.37
CA ASP A 187 37.43 -0.83 -19.34
C ASP A 187 36.62 0.37 -18.82
N GLN A 188 35.77 0.17 -17.82
CA GLN A 188 34.91 1.19 -17.22
C GLN A 188 35.51 1.81 -15.94
N ARG A 189 36.71 1.37 -15.52
CA ARG A 189 37.37 1.86 -14.29
C ARG A 189 38.18 3.13 -14.48
N PHE A 190 38.32 3.60 -15.72
CA PHE A 190 39.03 4.84 -16.03
C PHE A 190 38.07 6.02 -15.89
N ALA A 191 38.43 7.00 -15.05
CA ALA A 191 37.67 8.23 -14.86
C ALA A 191 38.60 9.44 -14.99
N THR A 192 38.13 10.49 -15.65
CA THR A 192 38.81 11.79 -15.72
C THR A 192 38.23 12.71 -14.66
N VAL A 193 39.07 13.22 -13.76
CA VAL A 193 38.67 14.19 -12.75
C VAL A 193 38.90 15.59 -13.30
N MET A 194 37.82 16.35 -13.46
CA MET A 194 37.87 17.77 -13.81
C MET A 194 37.61 18.61 -12.57
N ILE A 195 38.43 19.63 -12.36
CA ILE A 195 38.34 20.54 -11.22
C ILE A 195 38.22 21.94 -11.79
N ASP A 196 37.25 22.70 -11.29
CA ASP A 196 36.98 24.08 -11.67
C ASP A 196 36.65 24.91 -10.42
N GLU A 197 36.82 26.22 -10.49
CA GLU A 197 36.53 27.13 -9.38
C GLU A 197 35.14 27.75 -9.49
N ILE A 198 34.46 27.88 -8.35
CA ILE A 198 33.18 28.57 -8.26
C ILE A 198 33.38 29.82 -7.41
N HIS A 199 33.14 30.99 -8.01
CA HIS A 199 33.14 32.25 -7.30
C HIS A 199 31.86 32.38 -6.48
N ILE A 200 31.98 32.23 -5.17
CA ILE A 200 30.89 32.43 -4.22
C ILE A 200 30.95 33.89 -3.73
N LYS A 201 29.79 34.56 -3.64
CA LYS A 201 29.72 35.91 -3.07
C LYS A 201 30.32 35.88 -1.65
N PRO A 202 31.27 36.77 -1.30
CA PRO A 202 31.75 36.86 0.07
C PRO A 202 30.56 37.17 0.98
N TYR A 203 30.37 36.34 2.00
CA TYR A 203 29.36 36.56 3.04
C TYR A 203 30.06 37.22 4.21
N PHE A 204 29.97 38.56 4.31
CA PHE A 204 30.06 39.40 5.51
C PHE A 204 29.83 40.86 5.06
N ASP A 205 28.66 41.42 5.39
CA ASP A 205 28.46 42.86 5.66
C ASP A 205 28.20 42.97 7.18
#